data_AF-A0A923B5A2-F1
#
_entry.id   AF-A0A923B5A2-F1
#
_cell.length_a   1.000
_cell.length_b   1.000
_cell.length_c   1.000
_cell.angle_alpha   90.00
_cell.angle_beta   90.00
_cell.angle_gamma   90.00
#
_symmetry.space_group_name_H-M   'P 1'
#
loop_
_entity.id
_entity.type
_entity.pdbx_description
1 polymer ?
#
loop_
_entity_poly.entity_id
_entity_poly.type
_entity_poly.pdbx_seq_one_letter_code
_entity_poly.pdbx_strand_id
1 'polypeptide(L)'
;MHIDGGGLVGIVKGFFSGSTSCGDGGRVAVHSTFENHWLNSSDGQSLCALINGDLGWLMYLRYEGDSGFSSRNPDYDGPPDAEIEYVLDNGQHDFYPASWAIPVTVVRQGLEHFRQKNEKPPFVVWNED
;
A
#
# COMPACT_ATOMS: atom_id res chain seq x y z
N MET A 1 19.12 -35.57 -37.90
CA MET A 1 20.27 -35.14 -37.09
C MET A 1 20.73 -33.79 -37.61
N HIS A 2 20.18 -32.71 -37.05
CA HIS A 2 20.85 -31.41 -37.00
C HIS A 2 20.19 -30.63 -35.86
N ILE A 3 20.99 -30.34 -34.86
CA ILE A 3 20.71 -29.45 -33.74
C ILE A 3 21.22 -28.08 -34.17
N ASP A 4 20.42 -27.03 -33.98
CA ASP A 4 20.98 -25.70 -33.81
C ASP A 4 20.12 -24.91 -32.82
N GLY A 5 20.78 -24.49 -31.75
CA GLY A 5 20.21 -23.73 -30.67
C GLY A 5 20.44 -22.24 -30.88
N GLY A 6 19.41 -21.44 -30.62
CA GLY A 6 19.50 -20.00 -30.52
C GLY A 6 18.47 -19.51 -29.52
N GLY A 7 18.87 -19.35 -28.26
CA GLY A 7 18.06 -18.70 -27.25
C GLY A 7 17.90 -17.22 -27.57
N LEU A 8 16.66 -16.74 -27.59
CA LEU A 8 16.36 -15.32 -27.51
C LEU A 8 15.31 -15.05 -26.44
N VAL A 9 15.67 -14.09 -25.62
CA VAL A 9 15.03 -13.56 -24.42
C VAL A 9 13.54 -13.24 -24.67
N GLY A 10 12.66 -13.82 -23.86
CA GLY A 10 11.23 -13.53 -23.91
C GLY A 10 10.92 -12.17 -23.29
N ILE A 11 10.71 -11.17 -24.13
CA ILE A 11 10.00 -9.94 -23.75
C ILE A 11 8.49 -10.21 -23.78
N VAL A 12 7.88 -10.11 -22.61
CA VAL A 12 6.43 -10.18 -22.43
C VAL A 12 5.75 -9.03 -23.19
N LYS A 13 5.08 -9.34 -24.31
CA LYS A 13 4.12 -8.43 -24.95
C LYS A 13 2.73 -8.67 -24.34
N GLY A 14 2.43 -7.95 -23.27
CA GLY A 14 1.04 -7.71 -22.85
C GLY A 14 0.39 -6.76 -23.85
N PHE A 15 -0.62 -7.26 -24.56
CA PHE A 15 -1.34 -6.55 -25.61
C PHE A 15 -2.40 -5.64 -24.97
N PHE A 16 -2.08 -4.37 -24.74
CA PHE A 16 -3.10 -3.34 -24.48
C PHE A 16 -3.58 -2.79 -25.83
N SER A 17 -4.82 -3.10 -26.18
CA SER A 17 -5.54 -2.46 -27.28
C SER A 17 -5.93 -1.04 -26.85
N GLY A 18 -5.01 -0.09 -26.99
CA GLY A 18 -5.27 1.33 -26.83
C GLY A 18 -5.49 1.99 -28.19
N SER A 19 -6.74 2.28 -28.53
CA SER A 19 -7.07 3.15 -29.66
C SER A 19 -6.71 4.58 -29.30
N THR A 20 -5.89 5.21 -30.14
CA THR A 20 -5.40 6.58 -30.00
C THR A 20 -6.55 7.58 -30.08
N SER A 21 -6.62 8.52 -29.13
CA SER A 21 -7.13 9.86 -29.40
C SER A 21 -6.16 10.87 -28.80
N CYS A 22 -5.56 11.67 -29.68
CA CYS A 22 -4.68 12.77 -29.35
C CYS A 22 -5.54 13.97 -28.92
N GLY A 23 -5.33 14.46 -27.69
CA GLY A 23 -5.97 15.68 -27.21
C GLY A 23 -5.46 16.08 -25.82
N ASP A 24 -4.62 17.11 -25.81
CA ASP A 24 -4.59 18.23 -24.85
C ASP A 24 -4.45 17.97 -23.33
N GLY A 25 -3.44 18.60 -22.72
CA GLY A 25 -3.47 18.98 -21.30
C GLY A 25 -3.20 17.87 -20.29
N GLY A 26 -1.93 17.72 -19.91
CA GLY A 26 -1.49 16.80 -18.87
C GLY A 26 -2.25 16.95 -17.56
N ARG A 27 -2.97 15.90 -17.20
CA ARG A 27 -3.15 15.34 -15.86
C ARG A 27 -3.64 13.91 -16.06
N VAL A 28 -2.75 12.94 -15.89
CA VAL A 28 -3.23 11.60 -15.55
C VAL A 28 -3.85 11.74 -14.16
N ALA A 29 -5.16 11.90 -14.10
CA ALA A 29 -5.87 11.78 -12.83
C ALA A 29 -5.74 10.32 -12.41
N VAL A 30 -4.70 10.01 -11.64
CA VAL A 30 -4.66 8.77 -10.88
C VAL A 30 -5.82 8.90 -9.89
N HIS A 31 -6.84 8.08 -10.07
CA HIS A 31 -8.08 8.19 -9.31
C HIS A 31 -7.76 7.92 -7.83
N SER A 32 -7.81 8.96 -6.99
CA SER A 32 -7.70 8.80 -5.54
C SER A 32 -8.86 7.95 -5.07
N THR A 33 -8.54 6.72 -4.68
CA THR A 33 -9.50 5.79 -4.09
C THR A 33 -9.11 5.67 -2.64
N PHE A 34 -9.83 6.40 -1.78
CA PHE A 34 -9.61 6.39 -0.35
C PHE A 34 -10.33 5.20 0.26
N GLU A 35 -9.61 4.42 1.05
CA GLU A 35 -10.19 3.32 1.80
C GLU A 35 -9.64 3.32 3.22
N ASN A 36 -10.53 3.06 4.17
CA ASN A 36 -10.20 2.92 5.58
C ASN A 36 -10.72 1.58 6.07
N HIS A 37 -9.83 0.74 6.60
CA HIS A 37 -10.18 -0.57 7.13
C HIS A 37 -9.73 -0.70 8.57
N TRP A 38 -10.65 -1.12 9.43
CA TRP A 38 -10.37 -1.47 10.82
C TRP A 38 -10.67 -2.94 11.04
N LEU A 39 -9.67 -3.66 11.55
CA LEU A 39 -9.80 -5.04 12.01
C LEU A 39 -9.53 -5.08 13.50
N ASN A 40 -10.39 -5.76 14.25
CA ASN A 40 -10.23 -5.97 15.68
C ASN A 40 -10.15 -7.48 15.94
N SER A 41 -9.23 -7.88 16.81
CA SER A 41 -9.13 -9.23 17.33
C SER A 41 -9.95 -9.37 18.62
N SER A 42 -10.38 -10.60 18.93
CA SER A 42 -10.98 -10.95 20.22
C SER A 42 -10.08 -10.62 21.41
N ASP A 43 -8.77 -10.57 21.20
CA ASP A 43 -7.76 -10.30 22.23
C ASP A 43 -7.51 -8.79 22.45
N GLY A 44 -8.31 -7.91 21.84
CA GLY A 44 -8.22 -6.46 22.01
C GLY A 44 -7.19 -5.77 21.11
N GLN A 45 -6.44 -6.53 20.32
CA GLN A 45 -5.55 -5.99 19.29
C GLN A 45 -6.35 -5.41 18.13
N SER A 46 -5.81 -4.37 17.48
CA SER A 46 -6.43 -3.77 16.30
C SER A 46 -5.41 -3.48 15.22
N LEU A 47 -5.82 -3.62 13.97
CA LEU A 47 -5.05 -3.22 12.79
C LEU A 47 -5.91 -2.27 11.95
N CYS A 48 -5.42 -1.05 11.75
CA CYS A 48 -5.99 -0.05 10.86
C CYS A 48 -5.16 0.02 9.57
N ALA A 49 -5.85 0.18 8.45
CA ALA A 49 -5.24 0.47 7.16
C ALA A 49 -5.92 1.69 6.51
N LEU A 50 -5.12 2.68 6.16
CA LEU A 50 -5.53 3.81 5.33
C LEU A 50 -4.89 3.66 3.95
N ILE A 51 -5.70 3.72 2.90
CA ILE A 51 -5.26 3.51 1.51
C ILE A 51 -5.63 4.73 0.69
N ASN A 52 -4.71 5.16 -0.18
CA ASN A 52 -4.94 6.14 -1.22
C ASN A 52 -4.32 5.62 -2.52
N GLY A 53 -5.16 5.03 -3.38
CA GLY A 53 -4.69 4.41 -4.62
C GLY A 53 -3.76 3.22 -4.37
N ASP A 54 -2.53 3.30 -4.87
CA ASP A 54 -1.55 2.20 -4.82
C ASP A 54 -0.69 2.17 -3.56
N LEU A 55 -0.89 3.12 -2.65
CA LEU A 55 -0.14 3.25 -1.40
C LEU A 55 -1.08 3.23 -0.20
N GLY A 56 -0.57 2.75 0.92
CA GLY A 56 -1.29 2.82 2.17
C GLY A 56 -0.38 2.79 3.38
N TRP A 57 -0.99 3.11 4.50
CA TRP A 57 -0.37 3.18 5.80
C TRP A 57 -1.06 2.20 6.73
N LEU A 58 -0.28 1.49 7.54
CA LEU A 58 -0.79 0.56 8.54
C LEU A 58 -0.50 1.10 9.94
N MET A 59 -1.49 0.94 10.82
CA MET A 59 -1.37 1.16 12.25
C MET A 59 -1.79 -0.08 13.01
N TYR A 60 -0.95 -0.55 13.92
CA TYR A 60 -1.26 -1.69 14.77
C TYR A 60 -1.28 -1.27 16.24
N LEU A 61 -2.31 -1.66 16.97
CA LEU A 61 -2.51 -1.39 18.39
C LEU A 61 -2.56 -2.72 19.15
N ARG A 62 -1.79 -2.86 20.23
CA ARG A 62 -1.83 -4.08 21.07
C ARG A 62 -3.10 -4.12 21.94
N TYR A 63 -3.59 -2.96 22.35
CA TYR A 63 -4.78 -2.77 23.16
C TYR A 63 -5.34 -1.34 22.95
N GLU A 64 -6.56 -1.08 23.42
CA GLU A 64 -7.16 0.26 23.36
C GLU A 64 -6.34 1.30 24.16
N GLY A 65 -5.96 2.40 23.50
CA GLY A 65 -5.13 3.45 24.09
C GLY A 65 -3.62 3.20 24.03
N ASP A 66 -3.16 2.14 23.35
CA ASP A 66 -1.75 1.95 22.99
C ASP A 66 -1.29 3.08 22.05
N SER A 67 -0.05 3.56 22.19
CA SER A 67 0.57 4.47 21.22
C SER A 67 0.67 3.83 19.84
N GLY A 68 0.79 2.49 19.84
CA GLY A 68 0.74 1.69 18.63
C GLY A 68 2.04 1.61 17.88
N PHE A 69 1.93 1.02 16.70
CA PHE A 69 3.00 0.89 15.73
C PHE A 69 2.51 1.36 14.38
N SER A 70 3.35 2.07 13.65
CA SER A 70 3.06 2.51 12.29
C SER A 70 4.03 1.93 11.27
N SER A 71 3.58 1.77 10.02
CA SER A 71 4.44 1.28 8.94
C SER A 71 5.54 2.28 8.57
N ARG A 72 6.67 1.75 8.12
CA ARG A 72 7.73 2.50 7.43
C ARG A 72 8.05 1.80 6.12
N ASN A 73 8.32 2.58 5.08
CA ASN A 73 8.75 2.09 3.79
C ASN A 73 10.28 2.20 3.67
N PRO A 74 11.01 1.09 3.79
CA PRO A 74 12.47 1.11 3.68
C PRO A 74 12.97 1.42 2.25
N ASP A 75 12.11 1.22 1.25
CA ASP A 75 12.42 1.43 -0.18
C ASP A 75 11.97 2.82 -0.68
N TYR A 76 11.61 3.72 0.23
CA TYR A 76 11.21 5.08 -0.14
C TYR A 76 12.41 5.92 -0.58
N ASP A 77 12.40 6.37 -1.84
CA ASP A 77 13.44 7.21 -2.46
C ASP A 77 12.91 8.60 -2.88
N GLY A 78 11.76 9.00 -2.34
CA GLY A 78 11.14 10.29 -2.63
C GLY A 78 11.62 11.43 -1.71
N PRO A 79 11.07 12.65 -1.85
CA PRO A 79 11.40 13.79 -1.01
C PRO A 79 11.10 13.51 0.48
N PRO A 80 11.95 13.96 1.42
CA PRO A 80 11.77 13.69 2.85
C PRO A 80 10.54 14.38 3.46
N ASP A 81 10.05 15.44 2.81
CA ASP A 81 8.91 16.27 3.20
C ASP A 81 7.63 15.95 2.41
N ALA A 82 7.64 14.94 1.53
CA ALA A 82 6.43 14.55 0.83
C ALA A 82 5.45 13.88 1.79
N GLU A 83 4.16 14.19 1.64
CA GLU A 83 3.07 13.65 2.43
C GLU A 83 2.04 12.97 1.53
N ILE A 84 1.32 12.00 2.09
CA ILE A 84 0.17 11.35 1.47
C ILE A 84 -1.07 11.70 2.29
N GLU A 85 -2.08 12.17 1.58
CA GLU A 85 -3.41 12.39 2.11
C GLU A 85 -4.17 11.06 2.24
N TYR A 86 -4.85 10.88 3.36
CA TYR A 86 -5.82 9.83 3.58
C TYR A 86 -7.13 10.45 4.06
N VAL A 87 -8.24 9.89 3.61
CA VAL A 87 -9.57 10.33 4.02
C VAL A 87 -10.24 9.21 4.81
N LEU A 88 -10.58 9.52 6.05
CA LEU A 88 -11.28 8.61 6.95
C LEU A 88 -12.79 8.66 6.69
N ASP A 89 -13.51 7.66 7.22
CA ASP A 89 -14.97 7.52 7.05
C ASP A 89 -15.76 8.70 7.64
N ASN A 90 -15.21 9.35 8.67
CA ASN A 90 -15.77 10.56 9.27
C ASN A 90 -15.52 11.84 8.44
N GLY A 91 -14.88 11.72 7.26
CA GLY A 91 -14.50 12.85 6.41
C GLY A 91 -13.27 13.62 6.90
N GLN A 92 -12.54 13.10 7.90
CA GLN A 92 -11.26 13.67 8.31
C GLN A 92 -10.20 13.41 7.26
N HIS A 93 -9.38 14.43 6.99
CA HIS A 93 -8.22 14.36 6.12
C HIS A 93 -6.97 14.32 6.98
N ASP A 94 -6.23 13.23 6.92
CA ASP A 94 -4.95 13.07 7.60
C ASP A 94 -3.81 13.05 6.57
N PHE A 95 -2.71 13.70 6.94
CA PHE A 95 -1.51 13.79 6.11
C PHE A 95 -0.38 13.10 6.87
N TYR A 96 0.24 12.10 6.22
CA TYR A 96 1.38 11.38 6.79
C TYR A 96 2.57 11.41 5.83
N PRO A 97 3.81 11.39 6.34
CA PRO A 97 4.99 11.30 5.48
C PRO A 97 4.89 10.12 4.51
N ALA A 98 5.21 10.36 3.24
CA ALA A 98 5.19 9.35 2.19
C ALA A 98 6.17 8.20 2.47
N SER A 99 7.23 8.47 3.26
CA SER A 99 8.18 7.47 3.76
C SER A 99 7.55 6.44 4.71
N TRP A 100 6.31 6.66 5.16
CA TRP A 100 5.58 5.72 6.01
C TRP A 100 4.66 4.81 5.19
N ALA A 101 4.36 5.20 3.96
CA ALA A 101 3.42 4.53 3.10
C ALA A 101 4.08 3.39 2.32
N ILE A 102 3.48 2.22 2.44
CA ILE A 102 3.91 0.97 1.80
C ILE A 102 2.99 0.64 0.62
N PRO A 103 3.41 -0.21 -0.33
CA PRO A 103 2.56 -0.62 -1.45
C PRO A 103 1.25 -1.24 -0.98
N VAL A 104 0.14 -0.91 -1.63
CA VAL A 104 -1.21 -1.41 -1.28
C VAL A 104 -1.26 -2.94 -1.25
N THR A 105 -0.47 -3.62 -2.09
CA THR A 105 -0.36 -5.09 -2.07
C THR A 105 0.14 -5.59 -0.72
N VAL A 106 1.12 -4.92 -0.10
CA VAL A 106 1.64 -5.26 1.23
C VAL A 106 0.62 -4.92 2.31
N VAL A 107 -0.11 -3.81 2.18
CA VAL A 107 -1.22 -3.43 3.08
C VAL A 107 -2.28 -4.53 3.11
N ARG A 108 -2.73 -4.99 1.93
CA ARG A 108 -3.74 -6.05 1.80
C ARG A 108 -3.25 -7.38 2.39
N GLN A 109 -1.99 -7.74 2.15
CA GLN A 109 -1.36 -8.90 2.78
C GLN A 109 -1.32 -8.77 4.31
N GLY A 110 -1.02 -7.58 4.82
CA GLY A 110 -1.03 -7.29 6.26
C GLY A 110 -2.41 -7.48 6.89
N LEU A 111 -3.45 -6.92 6.26
CA LEU A 111 -4.84 -7.11 6.68
C LEU A 111 -5.24 -8.59 6.69
N GLU A 112 -4.91 -9.33 5.62
CA GLU A 112 -5.19 -10.76 5.54
C GLU A 112 -4.45 -11.56 6.61
N HIS A 113 -3.16 -11.27 6.82
CA HIS A 113 -2.36 -11.92 7.86
C HIS A 113 -2.95 -11.70 9.24
N PHE A 114 -3.27 -10.45 9.60
CA PHE A 114 -3.88 -10.14 10.89
C PHE A 114 -5.23 -10.83 11.05
N ARG A 115 -6.07 -10.85 10.01
CA ARG A 115 -7.36 -11.54 10.05
C ARG A 115 -7.22 -13.05 10.27
N GLN A 116 -6.17 -13.68 9.73
CA GLN A 116 -5.96 -15.12 9.82
C GLN A 116 -5.22 -15.55 11.10
N LYS A 117 -4.31 -14.71 11.59
CA LYS A 117 -3.37 -15.05 12.66
C LYS A 117 -3.60 -14.29 13.96
N ASN A 118 -4.33 -13.18 13.93
CA ASN A 118 -4.45 -12.23 15.05
C ASN A 118 -3.08 -11.78 15.57
N GLU A 119 -2.14 -11.54 14.64
CA GLU A 119 -0.76 -11.18 14.92
C GLU A 119 -0.33 -10.00 14.05
N LYS A 120 0.57 -9.17 14.58
CA LYS A 120 1.19 -8.07 13.84
C LYS A 120 1.96 -8.61 12.63
N PRO A 121 1.66 -8.18 11.40
CA PRO A 121 2.33 -8.65 10.18
C PRO A 121 3.87 -8.54 10.27
N PRO A 122 4.63 -9.67 10.24
CA PRO A 122 6.07 -9.66 10.48
C PRO A 122 6.89 -9.13 9.30
N PHE A 123 6.30 -9.07 8.11
CA PHE A 123 6.93 -8.59 6.87
C PHE A 123 6.80 -7.07 6.67
N VAL A 124 6.09 -6.38 7.55
CA VAL A 124 6.01 -4.91 7.55
C VAL A 124 7.11 -4.37 8.47
N VAL A 125 7.81 -3.32 8.04
CA VAL A 125 8.72 -2.58 8.92
C VAL A 125 7.88 -1.66 9.79
N TRP A 126 7.97 -1.85 11.11
CA TRP A 126 7.19 -1.12 12.10
C TRP A 126 8.06 -0.15 12.87
N ASN A 127 7.55 1.07 13.08
CA ASN A 127 8.02 2.00 14.09
C ASN A 127 7.13 1.89 15.33
N GLU A 128 7.68 1.97 16.54
CA GLU A 128 6.89 2.19 17.76
C GLU A 128 6.74 3.70 17.95
N ASP A 129 5.51 4.17 18.13
CA ASP A 129 5.16 5.60 18.18
C ASP A 129 4.90 6.10 19.62
#